data_AF-V4KTR8-F1
#
_entry.id   AF-V4KTR8-F1
#
_cell.length_a   1.000
_cell.length_b   1.000
_cell.length_c   1.000
_cell.angle_alpha   90.00
_cell.angle_beta   90.00
_cell.angle_gamma   90.00
#
_symmetry.space_group_name_H-M   'P 1'
#
loop_
_entity.id
_entity.type
_entity.pdbx_description
1 polymer ?
#
loop_
_entity_poly.entity_id
_entity_poly.type
_entity_poly.pdbx_seq_one_letter_code
_entity_poly.pdbx_strand_id
1 'polypeptide(L)'
;VPVDAFWSVTLYDDKGWMPVNEYNAYSFNNITAKKNEDGSITIHFGGDPKQPNFLPIVPGWNYIVRLYQPREEIVDGSWTFPSAQAVE
;
A
#
# COMPACT_ATOMS: atom_id res chain seq x y z
N VAL A 1 5.67 7.54 7.96
CA VAL A 1 5.53 8.22 6.65
C VAL A 1 5.29 9.69 6.95
N PRO A 2 6.18 10.61 6.56
CA PRO A 2 6.10 12.02 6.96
C PRO A 2 5.07 12.77 6.10
N VAL A 3 3.79 12.55 6.41
CA VAL A 3 2.63 13.22 5.80
C VAL A 3 1.79 13.86 6.91
N ASP A 4 1.20 15.01 6.64
CA ASP A 4 0.34 15.71 7.61
C ASP A 4 -1.14 15.31 7.48
N ALA A 5 -1.55 14.79 6.32
CA ALA A 5 -2.87 14.19 6.13
C ALA A 5 -2.77 12.66 6.19
N PHE A 6 -2.64 12.00 5.04
CA PHE A 6 -2.61 10.55 4.96
C PHE A 6 -1.78 10.08 3.76
N TRP A 7 -1.51 8.78 3.70
CA TRP A 7 -0.96 8.13 2.51
C TRP A 7 -1.87 6.99 2.10
N SER A 8 -1.86 6.62 0.82
CA SER A 8 -2.57 5.44 0.32
C SER A 8 -1.67 4.59 -0.56
N VAL A 9 -1.86 3.27 -0.51
CA VAL A 9 -1.32 2.29 -1.43
C VAL A 9 -2.48 1.68 -2.19
N THR A 10 -2.42 1.72 -3.52
CA THR A 10 -3.48 1.22 -4.41
C THR A 10 -2.92 0.21 -5.39
N LEU A 11 -3.58 -0.93 -5.53
CA LEU A 11 -3.23 -1.99 -6.48
C LEU A 11 -3.80 -1.69 -7.87
N TYR A 12 -3.00 -1.93 -8.90
CA TYR A 12 -3.41 -1.85 -10.30
C TYR A 12 -2.96 -3.11 -11.08
N ASP A 13 -3.71 -3.45 -12.11
CA ASP A 13 -3.35 -4.48 -13.10
C ASP A 13 -2.34 -3.94 -14.13
N ASP A 14 -1.97 -4.79 -15.09
CA ASP A 14 -1.03 -4.49 -16.18
C ASP A 14 -1.53 -3.40 -17.15
N LYS A 15 -2.81 -3.04 -17.07
CA LYS A 15 -3.47 -1.99 -17.87
C LYS A 15 -3.71 -0.71 -17.06
N GLY A 16 -3.33 -0.68 -15.79
CA GLY A 16 -3.49 0.49 -14.92
C GLY A 16 -4.90 0.62 -14.32
N TRP A 17 -5.71 -0.44 -14.30
CA TRP A 17 -7.03 -0.47 -13.65
C TRP A 17 -6.96 -1.15 -12.29
N MET A 18 -7.89 -0.80 -11.39
CA MET A 18 -8.10 -1.60 -10.18
C MET A 18 -8.71 -2.96 -10.57
N PRO A 19 -8.04 -4.09 -10.32
CA PRO A 19 -8.54 -5.39 -10.74
C PRO A 19 -9.77 -5.77 -9.90
N VAL A 20 -10.92 -5.95 -10.56
CA VAL A 20 -12.15 -6.43 -9.91
C VAL A 20 -11.85 -7.78 -9.27
N ASN A 21 -12.19 -7.92 -7.99
CA ASN A 21 -11.92 -9.12 -7.20
C ASN A 21 -13.04 -9.41 -6.20
N GLU A 22 -13.15 -10.67 -5.79
CA GLU A 22 -14.21 -11.14 -4.87
C GLU A 22 -14.10 -10.56 -3.45
N TYR A 23 -12.92 -10.06 -3.08
CA TYR A 23 -12.65 -9.48 -1.75
C TYR A 23 -13.07 -8.02 -1.64
N ASN A 24 -13.41 -7.38 -2.76
CA ASN A 24 -13.68 -5.94 -2.84
C ASN A 24 -12.55 -5.09 -2.22
N ALA A 25 -11.30 -5.54 -2.38
CA ALA A 25 -10.11 -4.95 -1.78
C ALA A 25 -9.20 -4.37 -2.88
N TYR A 26 -8.89 -3.08 -2.79
CA TYR A 26 -8.13 -2.36 -3.84
C TYR A 26 -7.05 -1.42 -3.30
N SER A 27 -7.22 -0.95 -2.06
CA SER A 27 -6.28 0.01 -1.46
C SER A 27 -6.32 0.01 0.05
N PHE A 28 -5.20 0.38 0.67
CA PHE A 28 -5.09 0.68 2.09
C PHE A 28 -4.44 2.04 2.33
N ASN A 29 -4.73 2.64 3.48
CA ASN A 29 -4.14 3.90 3.93
C ASN A 29 -3.87 3.84 5.44
N ASN A 30 -3.16 4.82 6.01
CA ASN A 30 -2.87 4.86 7.44
C ASN A 30 -4.05 5.10 8.38
N ILE A 31 -5.24 5.36 7.84
CA ILE A 31 -6.47 5.57 8.59
C ILE A 31 -7.24 4.24 8.73
N THR A 32 -7.35 3.47 7.63
CA THR A 32 -8.19 2.26 7.57
C THR A 32 -7.40 0.96 7.72
N ALA A 33 -6.08 0.97 7.46
CA ALA A 33 -5.26 -0.22 7.62
C ALA A 33 -5.13 -0.63 9.09
N LYS A 34 -5.09 -1.95 9.31
CA LYS A 34 -4.74 -2.51 10.62
C LYS A 34 -3.27 -2.23 10.91
N LYS A 35 -3.00 -1.66 12.08
CA LYS A 35 -1.65 -1.36 12.56
C LYS A 35 -1.08 -2.54 13.34
N ASN A 36 0.24 -2.69 13.26
CA ASN A 36 1.03 -3.58 14.10
C ASN A 36 1.16 -2.99 15.51
N GLU A 37 1.69 -3.78 16.45
CA GLU A 37 1.88 -3.37 17.85
C GLU A 37 2.84 -2.17 17.98
N ASP A 38 3.83 -2.07 17.10
CA ASP A 38 4.79 -0.96 17.01
C ASP A 38 4.23 0.27 16.27
N GLY A 39 2.97 0.22 15.84
CA GLY A 39 2.30 1.28 15.09
C GLY A 39 2.65 1.31 13.59
N SER A 40 3.53 0.43 13.10
CA SER A 40 3.77 0.24 11.67
C SER A 40 2.55 -0.40 10.98
N ILE A 41 2.55 -0.38 9.65
CA ILE A 41 1.50 -1.02 8.84
C ILE A 41 2.19 -1.91 7.81
N THR A 42 1.81 -3.19 7.81
CA THR A 42 2.19 -4.15 6.77
C THR A 42 1.04 -4.30 5.78
N ILE A 43 1.34 -4.20 4.48
CA ILE A 43 0.37 -4.50 3.40
C ILE A 43 0.80 -5.80 2.76
N HIS A 44 -0.15 -6.72 2.62
CA HIS A 44 0.10 -8.06 2.10
C HIS A 44 -0.38 -8.14 0.65
N PHE A 45 0.56 -8.16 -0.29
CA PHE A 45 0.28 -8.31 -1.71
C PHE A 45 0.25 -9.80 -2.07
N GLY A 46 -0.94 -10.36 -2.27
CA GLY A 46 -1.10 -11.81 -2.45
C GLY A 46 -0.88 -12.61 -1.15
N GLY A 47 -0.78 -13.93 -1.28
CA GLY A 47 -0.68 -14.83 -0.14
C GLY A 47 -2.04 -15.23 0.44
N ASP A 48 -2.10 -15.37 1.77
CA ASP A 48 -3.32 -15.79 2.48
C ASP A 48 -4.32 -14.62 2.60
N PRO A 49 -5.56 -14.75 2.05
CA PRO A 49 -6.58 -13.71 2.11
C PRO A 49 -7.09 -13.40 3.52
N LYS A 50 -6.75 -14.21 4.53
CA LYS A 50 -7.07 -13.94 5.94
C LYS A 50 -6.09 -12.97 6.61
N GLN A 51 -4.97 -12.66 5.95
CA GLN A 51 -3.99 -11.73 6.49
C GLN A 51 -4.57 -10.31 6.55
N PRO A 52 -4.23 -9.52 7.58
CA PRO A 52 -4.57 -8.11 7.63
C PRO A 52 -4.08 -7.38 6.37
N ASN A 53 -4.81 -6.35 5.95
CA ASN A 53 -4.38 -5.47 4.85
C ASN A 53 -4.03 -6.22 3.54
N PHE A 54 -4.76 -7.30 3.24
CA PHE A 54 -4.56 -8.13 2.06
C PHE A 54 -5.07 -7.45 0.78
N LEU A 55 -4.22 -7.42 -0.24
CA LEU A 55 -4.53 -6.99 -1.60
C LEU A 55 -4.33 -8.18 -2.57
N PRO A 56 -5.37 -8.62 -3.29
CA PRO A 56 -5.28 -9.75 -4.21
C PRO A 56 -4.55 -9.33 -5.50
N ILE A 57 -3.29 -9.75 -5.64
CA ILE A 57 -2.49 -9.46 -6.84
C ILE A 57 -2.91 -10.29 -8.05
N VAL A 58 -2.65 -9.75 -9.24
CA VAL A 58 -2.87 -10.40 -10.55
C VAL A 58 -1.57 -10.40 -11.37
N PRO A 59 -1.41 -11.25 -12.39
CA PRO A 59 -0.22 -11.20 -13.25
C PRO A 59 0.01 -9.79 -13.81
N GLY A 60 1.26 -9.32 -13.75
CA GLY A 60 1.63 -7.98 -14.24
C GLY A 60 1.18 -6.81 -13.37
N TRP A 61 0.72 -7.06 -12.14
CA TRP A 61 0.30 -6.03 -11.20
C TRP A 61 1.39 -4.99 -10.92
N ASN A 62 0.95 -3.81 -10.51
CA ASN A 62 1.77 -2.77 -9.92
C ASN A 62 0.99 -2.07 -8.79
N TYR A 63 1.64 -1.14 -8.10
CA TYR A 63 0.98 -0.33 -7.09
C TYR A 63 1.44 1.13 -7.16
N ILE A 64 0.55 2.03 -6.74
CA ILE A 64 0.86 3.45 -6.61
C ILE A 64 0.74 3.84 -5.15
N VAL A 65 1.77 4.50 -4.65
CA VAL A 65 1.75 5.23 -3.37
C VAL A 65 1.35 6.67 -3.65
N ARG A 66 0.35 7.17 -2.92
CA ARG A 66 0.01 8.60 -2.92
C ARG A 66 0.23 9.17 -1.52
N LEU A 67 0.87 10.32 -1.46
CA LEU A 67 1.23 11.01 -0.23
C LEU A 67 0.47 12.34 -0.22
N TYR A 68 -0.46 12.51 0.72
CA TYR A 68 -1.31 13.69 0.80
C TYR A 68 -0.74 14.62 1.86
N GLN A 69 -0.40 15.85 1.46
CA GLN A 69 0.39 16.79 2.27
C GLN A 69 1.73 16.16 2.73
N PRO A 70 2.63 15.79 1.79
CA PRO A 70 3.96 15.30 2.15
C PRO A 70 4.79 16.43 2.78
N ARG A 71 5.56 16.08 3.80
CA ARG A 71 6.54 17.00 4.40
C ARG A 71 7.82 17.06 3.57
N GLU A 72 8.71 17.99 3.93
CA GLU A 72 9.95 18.29 3.22
C GLU A 72 10.86 17.07 3.05
N GLU A 73 10.85 16.14 4.02
CA GLU A 73 11.71 14.95 4.00
C GLU A 73 11.43 14.02 2.79
N ILE A 74 10.20 14.04 2.26
CA ILE A 74 9.87 13.33 1.01
C ILE A 74 10.33 14.11 -0.22
N VAL A 75 10.21 15.44 -0.18
CA VAL A 75 10.50 16.32 -1.31
C VAL A 75 12.02 16.43 -1.54
N ASP A 76 12.79 16.51 -0.46
CA ASP A 76 14.25 16.58 -0.50
C ASP A 76 14.92 15.20 -0.63
N GLY A 77 14.15 14.11 -0.45
CA GLY A 77 14.60 12.73 -0.60
C GLY A 77 15.36 12.17 0.60
N SER A 78 15.44 12.89 1.72
CA SER A 78 16.00 12.37 2.98
C SER A 78 15.18 11.21 3.56
N TRP A 79 13.91 11.10 3.16
CA TRP A 79 13.04 9.96 3.42
C TRP A 79 12.41 9.44 2.12
N THR A 80 12.46 8.12 1.93
CA THR A 80 11.81 7.44 0.80
C THR A 80 10.82 6.39 1.29
N PHE A 81 9.70 6.24 0.57
CA PHE A 81 8.72 5.21 0.89
C PHE A 81 9.32 3.80 0.68
N PRO A 82 9.12 2.84 1.61
CA PRO A 82 9.67 1.50 1.48
C PRO A 82 9.11 0.79 0.25
N SER A 83 9.98 0.10 -0.49
CA SER A 83 9.56 -0.74 -1.61
C SER A 83 8.95 -2.05 -1.11
N ALA A 84 7.98 -2.59 -1.86
CA ALA A 84 7.46 -3.93 -1.60
C ALA A 84 8.58 -4.97 -1.73
N GLN A 85 8.57 -5.98 -0.86
CA GLN A 85 9.53 -7.07 -0.85
C GLN A 85 8.82 -8.38 -1.19
N ALA A 86 9.46 -9.21 -2.01
CA ALA A 86 9.00 -10.58 -2.23
C ALA A 86 9.15 -11.36 -0.91
N VAL A 87 8.13 -12.15 -0.58
CA VAL A 87 8.16 -13.07 0.55
C VAL A 87 8.49 -14.46 0.01
N GLU A 88 9.50 -15.11 0.58
CA GLU A 88 9.88 -16.50 0.26
C GLU A 88 8.90 -17.52 0.85
#